data_AF-A0A7Y3F986-F1
#
_entry.id   AF-A0A7Y3F986-F1
#
_cell.length_a   1.000
_cell.length_b   1.000
_cell.length_c   1.000
_cell.angle_alpha   90.00
_cell.angle_beta   90.00
_cell.angle_gamma   90.00
#
_symmetry.space_group_name_H-M   'P 1'
#
loop_
_entity.id
_entity.type
_entity.pdbx_description
1 polymer ?
#
loop_
_entity_poly.entity_id
_entity_poly.type
_entity_poly.pdbx_seq_one_letter_code
_entity_poly.pdbx_strand_id
1 'polypeptide(L)'
;LSRLGRWTQPTLFRTYGALLAVYAAGYWFIAPDLGIGLEFFDISIGLWIISELLYRYWSPSMRVMSGFFGFVVAFVFGITPAAMLGAPGEYWWVVFFWLPGLLATNPPDTERRYVPWFWVGVGSFMIAYAIWLTGTNEHAWCRPDSIIQAHAIWHLLSAVATWGFFRFLRTEQPGVPVEASPAATPTNR
;
A
#
# COMPACT_ATOMS: atom_id res chain seq x y z
N LEU A 1 1.48 -4.93 8.28
CA LEU A 1 2.77 -5.09 9.00
C LEU A 1 2.61 -5.48 10.46
N SER A 2 1.75 -4.84 11.27
CA SER A 2 1.62 -5.15 12.70
C SER A 2 1.35 -6.63 13.00
N ARG A 3 0.44 -7.28 12.25
CA ARG A 3 0.18 -8.73 12.38
C ARG A 3 1.43 -9.57 12.06
N LEU A 4 2.04 -9.34 10.90
CA LEU A 4 3.20 -10.08 10.39
C LEU A 4 4.46 -9.91 11.26
N GLY A 5 4.64 -8.72 11.84
CA GLY A 5 5.77 -8.39 12.73
C GLY A 5 5.47 -8.60 14.22
N ARG A 6 4.27 -9.08 14.58
CA ARG A 6 3.81 -9.25 15.99
C ARG A 6 3.89 -7.96 16.82
N TRP A 7 3.60 -6.81 16.20
CA TRP A 7 3.62 -5.52 16.90
C TRP A 7 2.38 -5.35 17.76
N THR A 8 2.61 -4.84 18.97
CA THR A 8 1.51 -4.40 19.85
C THR A 8 0.87 -3.12 19.30
N GLN A 9 -0.37 -2.83 19.71
CA GLN A 9 -1.03 -1.59 19.33
C GLN A 9 -0.23 -0.34 19.75
N PRO A 10 0.32 -0.25 20.98
CA PRO A 10 1.20 0.86 21.36
C PRO A 10 2.41 1.02 20.44
N THR A 11 3.07 -0.09 20.05
CA THR A 11 4.21 -0.05 19.12
C THR A 11 3.77 0.52 17.77
N LEU A 12 2.65 0.06 17.23
CA LEU A 12 2.11 0.55 15.96
C LEU A 12 1.84 2.06 16.00
N PHE A 13 1.09 2.54 17.01
CA PHE A 13 0.73 3.96 17.11
C PHE A 13 1.94 4.86 17.35
N ARG A 14 2.91 4.43 18.19
CA ARG A 14 4.15 5.19 18.42
C ARG A 14 5.00 5.28 17.17
N THR A 15 5.22 4.17 16.48
CA THR A 15 6.02 4.15 15.24
C THR A 15 5.35 4.99 14.16
N TYR A 16 4.04 4.81 13.94
CA TYR A 16 3.30 5.57 12.94
C TYR A 16 3.29 7.07 13.27
N GLY A 17 2.99 7.44 14.51
CA GLY A 17 2.99 8.84 14.95
C GLY A 17 4.37 9.49 14.86
N ALA A 18 5.44 8.78 15.20
CA ALA A 18 6.81 9.26 15.05
C ALA A 18 7.17 9.49 13.58
N LEU A 19 6.85 8.54 12.68
CA LEU A 19 7.08 8.68 11.25
C LEU A 19 6.35 9.90 10.67
N LEU A 20 5.09 10.08 11.04
CA LEU A 20 4.30 11.25 10.61
C LEU A 20 4.88 12.56 11.15
N ALA A 21 5.30 12.60 12.42
CA ALA A 21 5.88 13.80 13.01
C ALA A 21 7.21 14.18 12.34
N VAL A 22 8.08 13.20 12.08
CA VAL A 22 9.35 13.40 11.36
C VAL A 22 9.08 13.87 9.93
N TYR A 23 8.16 13.22 9.21
CA TYR A 23 7.79 13.63 7.86
C TYR A 23 7.21 15.04 7.83
N ALA A 24 6.26 15.36 8.72
CA ALA A 24 5.65 16.68 8.78
C ALA A 24 6.69 17.78 9.08
N ALA A 25 7.62 17.52 10.00
CA ALA A 25 8.72 18.44 10.28
C ALA A 25 9.62 18.63 9.05
N GLY A 26 10.07 17.55 8.42
CA GLY A 26 10.91 17.65 7.22
C GLY A 26 10.21 18.31 6.04
N TYR A 27 8.92 18.01 5.83
CA TYR A 27 8.08 18.65 4.81
C TYR A 27 8.02 20.17 5.03
N TRP A 28 7.82 20.60 6.27
CA TRP A 28 7.68 22.02 6.61
C TRP A 28 9.01 22.79 6.58
N PHE A 29 10.08 22.20 7.12
CA PHE A 29 11.35 22.90 7.34
C PHE A 29 12.38 22.71 6.22
N ILE A 30 12.23 21.68 5.37
CA ILE A 30 13.22 21.36 4.33
C ILE A 30 12.59 21.49 2.95
N ALA A 31 11.76 20.51 2.57
CA ALA A 31 11.07 20.46 1.29
C ALA A 31 10.05 19.31 1.30
N PRO A 32 9.06 19.29 0.38
CA PRO A 32 8.08 18.22 0.27
C PRO A 32 8.66 16.81 0.16
N ASP A 33 9.80 16.68 -0.51
CA ASP A 33 10.58 15.44 -0.71
C ASP A 33 11.69 15.26 0.34
N LEU A 34 11.61 16.01 1.45
CA LEU A 34 12.58 16.08 2.54
C LEU A 34 13.97 16.55 2.12
N GLY A 35 14.13 17.12 0.92
CA GLY A 35 15.42 17.54 0.35
C GLY A 35 16.33 16.37 -0.06
N ILE A 36 15.79 15.15 -0.11
CA ILE A 36 16.52 13.92 -0.44
C ILE A 36 15.76 13.09 -1.50
N GLY A 37 14.80 13.67 -2.22
CA GLY A 37 14.00 12.95 -3.22
C GLY A 37 13.10 11.88 -2.64
N LEU A 38 12.72 11.97 -1.36
CA LEU A 38 11.84 11.00 -0.69
C LEU A 38 10.47 11.62 -0.43
N GLU A 39 9.52 11.27 -1.27
CA GLU A 39 8.11 11.67 -1.14
C GLU A 39 7.32 10.54 -0.44
N PHE A 40 6.60 10.87 0.64
CA PHE A 40 6.00 9.85 1.50
C PHE A 40 4.80 9.15 0.87
N PHE A 41 4.09 9.82 -0.03
CA PHE A 41 2.92 9.25 -0.70
C PHE A 41 3.36 8.17 -1.71
N ASP A 42 4.36 8.46 -2.54
CA ASP A 42 4.94 7.58 -3.55
C ASP A 42 5.38 6.24 -2.95
N ILE A 43 6.16 6.31 -1.86
CA ILE A 43 6.65 5.10 -1.18
C ILE A 43 5.54 4.34 -0.44
N SER A 44 4.56 5.05 0.13
CA SER A 44 3.51 4.43 0.96
C SER A 44 2.62 3.47 0.18
N ILE A 45 2.30 3.78 -1.08
CA ILE A 45 1.49 2.90 -1.94
C ILE A 45 2.24 1.61 -2.21
N GLY A 46 3.51 1.70 -2.59
CA GLY A 46 4.37 0.53 -2.81
C GLY A 46 4.49 -0.33 -1.55
N LEU A 47 4.82 0.28 -0.41
CA LEU A 47 4.93 -0.42 0.87
C LEU A 47 3.63 -1.10 1.29
N TRP A 48 2.48 -0.46 1.06
CA TRP A 48 1.18 -1.03 1.39
C TRP A 48 0.84 -2.24 0.52
N ILE A 49 1.01 -2.16 -0.80
CA ILE A 49 0.75 -3.28 -1.71
C ILE A 49 1.68 -4.46 -1.43
N ILE A 50 2.98 -4.21 -1.22
CA ILE A 50 3.95 -5.26 -0.85
C ILE A 50 3.53 -5.90 0.48
N SER A 51 3.13 -5.09 1.47
CA SER A 51 2.64 -5.59 2.76
C SER A 51 1.37 -6.43 2.63
N GLU A 52 0.46 -6.07 1.74
CA GLU A 52 -0.80 -6.78 1.51
C GLU A 52 -0.56 -8.09 0.75
N LEU A 53 0.34 -8.10 -0.23
CA LEU A 53 0.78 -9.31 -0.92
C LEU A 53 1.43 -10.30 0.05
N LEU A 54 2.32 -9.79 0.92
CA LEU A 54 2.91 -10.59 2.00
C LEU A 54 1.89 -11.10 2.98
N TYR A 55 0.89 -10.28 3.31
CA TYR A 55 -0.21 -10.71 4.17
C TYR A 55 -1.01 -11.84 3.53
N ARG A 56 -1.26 -11.82 2.22
CA ARG A 56 -2.07 -12.84 1.56
C ARG A 56 -1.34 -14.16 1.29
N TYR A 57 -0.05 -14.07 0.95
CA TYR A 57 0.74 -15.17 0.39
C TYR A 57 2.04 -15.39 1.17
N TRP A 58 2.01 -15.16 2.48
CA TRP A 58 3.21 -15.21 3.31
C TRP A 58 3.97 -16.52 3.13
N SER A 59 5.27 -16.42 2.87
CA SER A 59 6.24 -17.52 2.94
C SER A 59 7.65 -16.93 3.12
N PRO A 60 8.63 -17.71 3.60
CA PRO A 60 10.01 -17.24 3.71
C PRO A 60 10.59 -16.71 2.38
N SER A 61 10.26 -17.33 1.24
CA SER A 61 10.68 -16.85 -0.08
C SER A 61 9.92 -15.57 -0.48
N MET A 62 8.61 -15.49 -0.19
CA MET A 62 7.80 -14.32 -0.50
C MET A 62 8.24 -13.06 0.25
N ARG A 63 8.90 -13.19 1.41
CA ARG A 63 9.56 -12.06 2.11
C ARG A 63 10.57 -11.34 1.23
N VAL A 64 11.31 -12.07 0.39
CA VAL A 64 12.27 -11.47 -0.56
C VAL A 64 11.59 -11.12 -1.88
N MET A 65 10.76 -12.03 -2.41
CA MET A 65 10.12 -11.84 -3.72
C MET A 65 9.14 -10.67 -3.76
N SER A 66 8.45 -10.38 -2.66
CA SER A 66 7.48 -9.30 -2.57
C SER A 66 8.08 -7.92 -2.84
N GLY A 67 9.37 -7.68 -2.52
CA GLY A 67 10.03 -6.42 -2.83
C GLY A 67 10.04 -6.11 -4.33
N PHE A 68 10.09 -7.12 -5.19
CA PHE A 68 10.03 -6.91 -6.64
C PHE A 68 8.68 -6.38 -7.12
N PHE A 69 7.59 -6.62 -6.37
CA PHE A 69 6.28 -6.02 -6.71
C PHE A 69 6.28 -4.49 -6.56
N GLY A 70 7.21 -3.92 -5.79
CA GLY A 70 7.41 -2.47 -5.77
C GLY A 70 7.73 -1.89 -7.15
N PHE A 71 8.49 -2.60 -7.99
CA PHE A 71 8.74 -2.17 -9.37
C PHE A 71 7.50 -2.24 -10.26
N VAL A 72 6.64 -3.24 -10.03
CA VAL A 72 5.35 -3.34 -10.74
C VAL A 72 4.46 -2.15 -10.38
N VAL A 73 4.39 -1.81 -9.10
CA VAL A 73 3.66 -0.62 -8.64
C VAL A 73 4.27 0.64 -9.24
N ALA A 74 5.59 0.84 -9.13
CA ALA A 74 6.28 1.99 -9.69
C ALA A 74 6.02 2.16 -11.20
N PHE A 75 6.02 1.05 -11.94
CA PHE A 75 5.71 1.06 -13.37
C PHE A 75 4.27 1.53 -13.66
N VAL A 76 3.28 1.14 -12.84
CA VAL A 76 1.90 1.63 -12.96
C VAL A 76 1.82 3.15 -12.79
N PHE A 77 2.71 3.73 -11.98
CA PHE A 77 2.84 5.18 -11.79
C PHE A 77 3.84 5.85 -12.77
N GLY A 78 4.32 5.13 -13.77
CA GLY A 78 5.18 5.68 -14.84
C GLY A 78 6.68 5.71 -14.52
N ILE A 79 7.12 5.13 -13.40
CA ILE A 79 8.54 5.04 -13.03
C ILE A 79 9.09 3.69 -13.47
N THR A 80 10.00 3.69 -14.45
CA THR A 80 10.60 2.46 -14.99
C THR A 80 11.89 2.10 -14.25
N PRO A 81 12.30 0.81 -14.23
CA PRO A 81 13.61 0.42 -13.71
C PRO A 81 14.78 1.13 -14.40
N ALA A 82 14.65 1.45 -15.70
CA ALA A 82 15.66 2.21 -16.43
C ALA A 82 15.78 3.66 -15.91
N ALA A 83 14.66 4.30 -15.58
CA ALA A 83 14.66 5.62 -14.94
C ALA A 83 15.34 5.58 -13.56
N MET A 84 15.04 4.56 -12.76
CA MET A 84 15.66 4.36 -11.44
C MET A 84 17.19 4.19 -11.54
N LEU A 85 17.66 3.43 -12.53
CA LEU A 85 19.09 3.23 -12.79
C LEU A 85 19.76 4.49 -13.37
N GLY A 86 19.04 5.28 -14.15
CA GLY A 86 19.53 6.53 -14.73
C GLY A 86 19.69 7.67 -13.72
N ALA A 87 18.87 7.68 -12.66
CA ALA A 87 18.88 8.69 -11.60
C ALA A 87 18.85 8.07 -10.19
N PRO A 88 19.88 7.32 -9.77
CA PRO A 88 19.87 6.61 -8.49
C PRO A 88 19.77 7.54 -7.28
N GLY A 89 20.19 8.82 -7.40
CA GLY A 89 20.03 9.83 -6.36
C GLY A 89 18.58 10.26 -6.14
N GLU A 90 17.72 10.16 -7.17
CA GLU A 90 16.29 10.48 -7.08
C GLU A 90 15.47 9.26 -6.63
N TYR A 91 15.93 8.05 -6.95
CA TYR A 91 15.19 6.81 -6.75
C TYR A 91 15.82 5.85 -5.72
N TRP A 92 16.75 6.32 -4.89
CA TRP A 92 17.44 5.49 -3.88
C TRP A 92 16.46 4.79 -2.92
N TRP A 93 15.29 5.38 -2.71
CA TRP A 93 14.22 4.87 -1.85
C TRP A 93 13.65 3.52 -2.33
N VAL A 94 13.96 3.06 -3.54
CA VAL A 94 13.66 1.71 -4.06
C VAL A 94 14.12 0.60 -3.10
N VAL A 95 15.17 0.84 -2.32
CA VAL A 95 15.66 -0.11 -1.30
C VAL A 95 14.59 -0.44 -0.25
N PHE A 96 13.66 0.48 0.02
CA PHE A 96 12.59 0.27 0.99
C PHE A 96 11.53 -0.71 0.52
N PHE A 97 11.50 -1.13 -0.76
CA PHE A 97 10.59 -2.17 -1.21
C PHE A 97 10.75 -3.49 -0.44
N TRP A 98 11.93 -3.77 0.11
CA TRP A 98 12.16 -4.95 0.95
C TRP A 98 11.83 -4.74 2.43
N LEU A 99 11.55 -3.51 2.87
CA LEU A 99 11.23 -3.21 4.28
C LEU A 99 10.06 -4.06 4.80
N PRO A 100 8.92 -4.22 4.09
CA PRO A 100 7.85 -5.09 4.56
C PRO A 100 8.29 -6.54 4.77
N GLY A 101 9.11 -7.08 3.88
CA GLY A 101 9.62 -8.46 3.97
C GLY A 101 10.58 -8.68 5.14
N LEU A 102 11.39 -7.67 5.45
CA LEU A 102 12.26 -7.66 6.64
C LEU A 102 11.42 -7.68 7.93
N LEU A 103 10.36 -6.88 7.98
CA LEU A 103 9.49 -6.75 9.16
C LEU A 103 8.48 -7.91 9.30
N ALA A 104 8.12 -8.59 8.21
CA ALA A 104 7.14 -9.68 8.18
C ALA A 104 7.75 -11.04 8.58
N THR A 105 8.26 -11.15 9.80
CA THR A 105 8.95 -12.35 10.27
C THR A 105 8.03 -13.54 10.56
N ASN A 106 6.72 -13.32 10.66
CA ASN A 106 5.74 -14.36 10.99
C ASN A 106 4.61 -14.40 9.95
N PRO A 107 3.99 -15.59 9.73
CA PRO A 107 2.76 -15.67 8.97
C PRO A 107 1.64 -14.90 9.67
N PRO A 108 0.66 -14.39 8.90
CA PRO A 108 -0.54 -13.80 9.48
C PRO A 108 -1.32 -14.85 10.28
N ASP A 109 -1.94 -14.43 11.37
CA ASP A 109 -2.89 -15.22 12.17
C ASP A 109 -4.36 -14.91 11.82
N THR A 110 -4.55 -14.01 10.85
CA THR A 110 -5.84 -13.51 10.40
C THR A 110 -5.92 -13.55 8.87
N GLU A 111 -7.14 -13.53 8.35
CA GLU A 111 -7.42 -13.47 6.91
C GLU A 111 -8.38 -12.31 6.61
N ARG A 112 -8.40 -11.85 5.34
CA ARG A 112 -9.27 -10.77 4.87
C ARG A 112 -10.03 -11.21 3.63
N ARG A 113 -11.26 -10.70 3.47
CA ARG A 113 -12.07 -10.91 2.27
C ARG A 113 -11.91 -9.73 1.31
N TYR A 114 -11.29 -9.99 0.16
CA TYR A 114 -11.00 -8.96 -0.85
C TYR A 114 -12.26 -8.46 -1.55
N VAL A 115 -13.18 -9.36 -1.92
CA VAL A 115 -14.38 -9.00 -2.68
C VAL A 115 -15.52 -8.61 -1.73
N PRO A 116 -16.19 -7.45 -1.96
CA PRO A 116 -15.93 -6.48 -3.04
C PRO A 116 -14.94 -5.36 -2.66
N TRP A 117 -14.74 -5.14 -1.36
CA TRP A 117 -14.28 -3.85 -0.84
C TRP A 117 -12.84 -3.48 -1.18
N PHE A 118 -11.94 -4.45 -1.32
CA PHE A 118 -10.58 -4.19 -1.79
C PHE A 118 -10.61 -3.60 -3.20
N TRP A 119 -11.38 -4.21 -4.09
CA TRP A 119 -11.49 -3.78 -5.48
C TRP A 119 -12.26 -2.48 -5.65
N VAL A 120 -13.27 -2.22 -4.81
CA VAL A 120 -13.91 -0.89 -4.74
C VAL A 120 -12.88 0.18 -4.36
N GLY A 121 -12.03 -0.11 -3.37
CA GLY A 121 -10.95 0.78 -2.95
C GLY A 121 -9.95 1.06 -4.08
N VAL A 122 -9.37 0.00 -4.65
CA VAL A 122 -8.37 0.09 -5.74
C VAL A 122 -8.96 0.76 -6.97
N GLY A 123 -10.15 0.35 -7.43
CA GLY A 123 -10.79 0.90 -8.62
C GLY A 123 -11.07 2.40 -8.47
N SER A 124 -11.63 2.82 -7.32
CA SER A 124 -11.90 4.24 -7.06
C SER A 124 -10.61 5.06 -7.01
N PHE A 125 -9.57 4.54 -6.36
CA PHE A 125 -8.25 5.18 -6.29
C PHE A 125 -7.63 5.34 -7.68
N MET A 126 -7.64 4.30 -8.52
CA MET A 126 -7.06 4.36 -9.87
C MET A 126 -7.82 5.34 -10.79
N ILE A 127 -9.14 5.42 -10.67
CA ILE A 127 -9.94 6.42 -11.40
C ILE A 127 -9.61 7.83 -10.88
N ALA A 128 -9.49 8.01 -9.56
CA ALA A 128 -9.08 9.28 -8.98
C ALA A 128 -7.70 9.71 -9.52
N TYR A 129 -6.73 8.79 -9.52
CA TYR A 129 -5.39 9.05 -10.04
C TYR A 129 -5.42 9.45 -11.53
N ALA A 130 -6.18 8.75 -12.37
CA ALA A 130 -6.34 9.10 -13.78
C ALA A 130 -6.95 10.50 -13.99
N ILE A 131 -7.94 10.87 -13.17
CA ILE A 131 -8.53 12.22 -13.19
C ILE A 131 -7.50 13.27 -12.73
N TRP A 132 -6.71 12.96 -11.70
CA TRP A 132 -5.69 13.87 -11.19
C TRP A 132 -4.64 14.20 -12.26
N LEU A 133 -4.22 13.21 -13.06
CA LEU A 133 -3.28 13.42 -14.18
C LEU A 133 -3.81 14.38 -15.27
N THR A 134 -5.13 14.55 -15.38
CA THR A 134 -5.79 15.40 -16.40
C THR A 134 -6.45 16.65 -15.83
N GLY A 135 -6.43 16.82 -14.50
CA GLY A 135 -7.06 17.93 -13.78
C GLY A 135 -6.14 19.13 -13.55
N THR A 136 -5.03 19.25 -14.28
CA THR A 136 -4.04 20.32 -14.13
C THR A 136 -4.48 21.60 -14.84
N ASN A 137 -3.97 22.77 -14.41
CA ASN A 137 -4.36 24.08 -14.92
C ASN A 137 -4.20 24.24 -16.45
N GLU A 138 -3.31 23.46 -17.05
CA GLU A 138 -2.99 23.49 -18.48
C GLU A 138 -3.87 22.57 -19.33
N HIS A 139 -4.75 21.77 -18.70
CA HIS A 139 -5.60 20.81 -19.41
C HIS A 139 -6.98 21.39 -19.73
N ALA A 140 -7.52 21.08 -20.92
CA ALA A 140 -8.81 21.59 -21.40
C ALA A 140 -10.03 21.22 -20.52
N TRP A 141 -9.87 20.26 -19.61
CA TRP A 141 -10.88 19.82 -18.66
C TRP A 141 -10.78 20.54 -17.30
N CYS A 142 -9.77 21.38 -17.10
CA CYS A 142 -9.68 22.21 -15.91
C CYS A 142 -10.66 23.39 -16.02
N ARG A 143 -11.71 23.35 -15.21
CA ARG A 143 -12.75 24.39 -15.12
C ARG A 143 -12.98 24.72 -13.64
N PRO A 144 -12.15 25.59 -13.05
CA PRO A 144 -12.13 25.82 -11.60
C PRO A 144 -13.45 26.42 -11.07
N ASP A 145 -14.16 27.17 -11.92
CA ASP A 145 -15.43 27.82 -11.54
C ASP A 145 -16.66 26.90 -11.69
N SER A 146 -16.48 25.66 -12.14
CA SER A 146 -17.56 24.69 -12.30
C SER A 146 -17.84 23.95 -11.00
N ILE A 147 -19.13 23.75 -10.68
CA ILE A 147 -19.57 22.89 -9.57
C ILE A 147 -19.11 21.44 -9.81
N ILE A 148 -19.18 20.98 -11.06
CA ILE A 148 -18.65 19.68 -11.48
C ILE A 148 -17.28 19.92 -12.10
N GLN A 149 -16.24 19.70 -11.32
CA GLN A 149 -14.85 19.85 -11.72
C GLN A 149 -14.03 18.60 -11.39
N ALA A 150 -12.98 18.35 -12.16
CA ALA A 150 -12.09 17.19 -11.99
C ALA A 150 -11.57 17.06 -10.55
N HIS A 151 -11.21 18.17 -9.93
CA HIS A 151 -10.73 18.21 -8.53
C HIS A 151 -11.79 17.73 -7.52
N ALA A 152 -13.05 18.12 -7.71
CA ALA A 152 -14.15 17.69 -6.85
C ALA A 152 -14.44 16.19 -7.01
N ILE A 153 -14.43 15.69 -8.25
CA ILE A 153 -14.59 14.26 -8.54
C ILE A 153 -13.44 13.45 -7.94
N TRP A 154 -12.20 13.94 -8.07
CA TRP A 154 -11.02 13.35 -7.45
C TRP A 154 -11.19 13.19 -5.93
N HIS A 155 -11.64 14.24 -5.22
CA HIS A 155 -11.91 14.16 -3.78
C HIS A 155 -13.01 13.12 -3.44
N LEU A 156 -14.10 13.09 -4.18
CA LEU A 156 -15.19 12.12 -3.96
C LEU A 156 -14.70 10.68 -4.16
N LEU A 157 -13.94 10.42 -5.22
CA LEU A 157 -13.38 9.09 -5.48
C LEU A 157 -12.35 8.67 -4.42
N SER A 158 -11.52 9.60 -3.94
CA SER A 158 -10.60 9.36 -2.81
C SER A 158 -11.36 9.01 -1.52
N ALA A 159 -12.51 9.65 -1.27
CA ALA A 159 -13.39 9.30 -0.15
C ALA A 159 -13.99 7.89 -0.30
N VAL A 160 -14.47 7.54 -1.51
CA VAL A 160 -14.96 6.19 -1.81
C VAL A 160 -13.84 5.15 -1.69
N ALA A 161 -12.63 5.46 -2.15
CA ALA A 161 -11.47 4.59 -2.03
C ALA A 161 -11.16 4.30 -0.56
N THR A 162 -11.08 5.36 0.25
CA THR A 162 -10.84 5.29 1.70
C THR A 162 -11.91 4.45 2.39
N TRP A 163 -13.20 4.66 2.04
CA TRP A 163 -14.29 3.85 2.56
C TRP A 163 -14.18 2.38 2.15
N GLY A 164 -13.85 2.10 0.89
CA GLY A 164 -13.60 0.75 0.39
C GLY A 164 -12.50 0.04 1.18
N PHE A 165 -11.35 0.70 1.36
CA PHE A 165 -10.26 0.15 2.16
C PHE A 165 -10.61 -0.03 3.64
N PHE A 166 -11.36 0.91 4.23
CA PHE A 166 -11.88 0.75 5.58
C PHE A 166 -12.77 -0.49 5.71
N ARG A 167 -13.72 -0.68 4.79
CA ARG A 167 -14.61 -1.86 4.76
C ARG A 167 -13.84 -3.15 4.52
N PHE A 168 -12.82 -3.12 3.65
CA PHE A 168 -11.91 -4.23 3.42
C PHE A 168 -11.15 -4.64 4.70
N LEU A 169 -10.51 -3.69 5.39
CA LEU A 169 -9.77 -3.96 6.62
C LEU A 169 -10.69 -4.48 7.75
N ARG A 170 -11.97 -4.08 7.77
CA ARG A 170 -12.98 -4.60 8.70
C ARG A 170 -13.42 -6.04 8.41
N THR A 171 -13.01 -6.62 7.29
CA THR A 171 -13.22 -8.06 7.01
C THR A 171 -12.18 -8.94 7.68
N GLU A 172 -11.17 -8.36 8.33
CA GLU A 172 -10.14 -9.12 9.04
C GLU A 172 -10.75 -9.98 10.15
N GLN A 173 -10.51 -11.29 10.08
CA GLN A 173 -11.00 -12.28 11.05
C GLN A 173 -9.89 -13.30 11.34
N PRO A 174 -9.93 -14.01 12.50
CA PRO A 174 -9.02 -15.13 12.74
C PRO A 174 -9.03 -16.10 11.56
N GLY A 175 -7.84 -16.48 11.08
CA GLY A 175 -7.75 -17.51 10.05
C GLY A 175 -8.33 -18.81 10.60
N VAL A 176 -9.12 -19.53 9.80
CA VAL A 176 -9.57 -20.87 10.19
C VAL A 176 -8.31 -21.72 10.31
N PRO A 177 -8.00 -22.30 11.49
CA PRO A 177 -6.94 -23.28 11.58
C PRO A 177 -7.26 -24.36 10.56
N VAL A 178 -6.28 -24.75 9.74
CA VAL A 178 -6.42 -25.96 8.93
C VAL A 178 -6.69 -27.09 9.93
N GLU A 179 -7.96 -27.43 10.14
CA GLU A 179 -8.33 -28.62 10.89
C GLU A 179 -7.56 -29.75 10.23
N ALA A 180 -6.71 -30.42 11.01
CA ALA A 180 -6.09 -31.65 10.59
C ALA A 180 -7.22 -32.53 10.05
N SER A 181 -7.20 -32.78 8.75
CA SER A 181 -8.09 -33.75 8.10
C SER A 181 -8.09 -34.99 9.00
N PRO A 182 -9.26 -35.44 9.51
CA PRO A 182 -9.29 -36.59 10.39
C PRO A 182 -8.61 -37.74 9.65
N ALA A 183 -7.50 -38.21 10.21
CA ALA A 183 -6.73 -39.32 9.67
C ALA A 183 -7.72 -40.44 9.35
N ALA A 184 -7.74 -40.86 8.07
CA ALA A 184 -8.59 -41.95 7.63
C ALA A 184 -8.34 -43.15 8.55
N THR A 185 -9.39 -43.58 9.26
CA THR A 185 -9.39 -44.77 10.09
C THR A 185 -8.89 -45.95 9.25
N PRO A 186 -7.83 -46.67 9.65
CA PRO A 186 -7.39 -47.84 8.92
C PRO A 186 -8.51 -48.89 8.99
N THR A 187 -9.09 -49.21 7.83
CA THR A 187 -9.99 -50.34 7.68
C THR A 187 -9.17 -51.62 7.80
N ASN A 188 -9.18 -52.24 8.98
CA ASN A 188 -8.77 -53.63 9.10
C ASN A 188 -9.80 -54.51 8.38
N ARG A 189 -9.40 -55.09 7.26
CA ARG A 189 -9.98 -56.31 6.69
C ARG A 189 -8.85 -57.31 6.48
#